data_AF-T2IDR5-F1
#
_entry.id   AF-T2IDR5-F1
#
_cell.length_a   1.000
_cell.length_b   1.000
_cell.length_c   1.000
_cell.angle_alpha   90.00
_cell.angle_beta   90.00
_cell.angle_gamma   90.00
#
_symmetry.space_group_name_H-M   'P 1'
#
loop_
_entity.id
_entity.type
_entity.pdbx_description
1 polymer ?
#
loop_
_entity_poly.entity_id
_entity_poly.type
_entity_poly.pdbx_seq_one_letter_code
_entity_poly.pdbx_strand_id
1 'polypeptide(L)'
;MNKSTQKIIVIVSGLALLVSMTAAGFSFRQNPSSSPEQANSGTAPSPEERLKSIIEGYETVLEREPDNPTAKQGLEEALRVLIARQIQAQNLEGAIPPLEKLAALVPDNEQYQQVLQQLKQAQQQAQTAPSPTQPEAVAPESEEPLPLIIPEAQEESNPL
;
A
#
# COMPACT_ATOMS: atom_id res chain seq x y z
N MET A 1 19.17 -25.19 34.32
CA MET A 1 18.66 -25.69 33.02
C MET A 1 17.34 -24.98 32.72
N ASN A 2 17.35 -24.03 31.78
CA ASN A 2 16.27 -23.08 31.50
C ASN A 2 15.39 -23.54 30.32
N LYS A 3 14.08 -23.59 30.53
CA LYS A 3 13.07 -24.15 29.61
C LYS A 3 12.80 -23.30 28.35
N SER A 4 13.52 -22.20 28.14
CA SER A 4 13.28 -21.25 27.05
C SER A 4 14.02 -21.59 25.76
N THR A 5 15.07 -22.39 25.81
CA THR A 5 15.88 -22.76 24.63
C THR A 5 15.24 -23.89 23.81
N GLN A 6 14.24 -24.57 24.37
CA GLN A 6 13.61 -25.74 23.71
C GLN A 6 12.55 -25.35 22.67
N LYS A 7 12.10 -24.08 22.63
CA LYS A 7 11.08 -23.60 21.68
C LYS A 7 11.65 -22.91 20.43
N ILE A 8 12.94 -22.60 20.41
CA ILE A 8 13.59 -21.90 19.28
C ILE A 8 13.93 -22.88 18.14
N ILE A 9 14.07 -24.18 18.45
CA ILE A 9 14.47 -25.20 17.47
C ILE A 9 13.37 -25.52 16.44
N VAL A 10 12.09 -25.23 16.73
CA VAL A 10 10.98 -25.54 15.80
C VAL A 10 10.79 -24.48 14.72
N ILE A 11 11.25 -23.24 14.94
CA ILE A 11 10.99 -22.11 14.02
C ILE A 11 11.95 -22.09 12.82
N VAL A 12 13.08 -22.82 12.87
CA VAL A 12 14.09 -22.83 11.79
C VAL A 12 13.95 -24.03 10.83
N SER A 13 13.01 -24.96 11.05
CA SER A 13 12.86 -26.17 10.22
C SER A 13 11.87 -26.05 9.05
N GLY A 14 11.25 -24.88 8.83
CA GLY A 14 10.30 -24.66 7.72
C GLY A 14 10.90 -24.09 6.44
N LEU A 15 12.21 -23.79 6.41
CA LEU A 15 12.85 -23.04 5.32
C LEU A 15 13.83 -23.86 4.46
N ALA A 16 13.79 -25.20 4.52
CA ALA A 16 14.80 -26.07 3.90
C ALA A 16 14.27 -27.28 3.09
N LEU A 17 13.09 -27.20 2.45
CA LEU A 17 12.57 -28.30 1.62
C LEU A 17 11.99 -27.89 0.25
N LEU A 18 12.47 -26.81 -0.37
CA LEU A 18 12.17 -26.51 -1.78
C LEU A 18 13.39 -26.04 -2.59
N VAL A 19 14.55 -26.68 -2.35
CA VAL A 19 15.71 -26.60 -3.26
C VAL A 19 16.21 -28.01 -3.54
N SER A 20 15.42 -28.81 -4.27
CA SER A 20 15.89 -30.04 -4.91
C SER A 20 14.81 -30.64 -5.81
N MET A 21 14.78 -30.24 -7.07
CA MET A 21 14.37 -31.11 -8.17
C MET A 21 14.92 -30.54 -9.48
N THR A 22 16.25 -30.56 -9.61
CA THR A 22 16.93 -30.32 -10.88
C THR A 22 17.48 -31.66 -11.41
N ALA A 23 16.78 -32.18 -12.43
CA ALA A 23 17.25 -33.04 -13.52
C ALA A 23 17.37 -34.58 -13.33
N ALA A 24 16.87 -35.26 -14.38
CA ALA A 24 16.99 -36.68 -14.80
C ALA A 24 16.09 -37.69 -14.05
N GLY A 25 15.16 -38.46 -14.64
CA GLY A 25 14.90 -38.83 -16.03
C GLY A 25 14.95 -40.36 -16.19
N PHE A 26 13.82 -41.09 -16.18
CA PHE A 26 13.71 -42.43 -16.78
C PHE A 26 12.24 -42.92 -16.91
N SER A 27 11.72 -42.87 -18.14
CA SER A 27 10.75 -43.77 -18.79
C SER A 27 9.67 -44.53 -17.99
N PHE A 28 8.39 -44.13 -18.15
CA PHE A 28 7.29 -45.10 -18.19
C PHE A 28 6.11 -44.66 -19.09
N ARG A 29 6.08 -45.28 -20.28
CA ARG A 29 4.94 -45.70 -21.13
C ARG A 29 3.71 -44.80 -21.27
N GLN A 30 3.62 -44.24 -22.48
CA GLN A 30 2.43 -44.06 -23.34
C GLN A 30 1.05 -44.32 -22.71
N ASN A 31 0.27 -43.25 -22.55
CA ASN A 31 -1.19 -43.28 -22.70
C ASN A 31 -1.59 -42.04 -23.53
N PRO A 32 -1.90 -42.17 -24.84
CA PRO A 32 -2.39 -41.04 -25.63
C PRO A 32 -3.90 -40.92 -25.38
N SER A 33 -4.27 -40.23 -24.31
CA SER A 33 -5.64 -39.75 -24.16
C SER A 33 -5.63 -38.25 -24.38
N SER A 34 -6.01 -37.88 -25.60
CA SER A 34 -6.32 -36.52 -26.02
C SER A 34 -7.17 -35.83 -24.97
N SER A 35 -6.59 -34.85 -24.28
CA SER A 35 -7.35 -33.78 -23.63
C SER A 35 -7.10 -32.53 -24.47
N PRO A 36 -8.15 -31.83 -24.92
CA PRO A 36 -8.02 -30.76 -25.89
C PRO A 36 -7.10 -29.68 -25.34
N GLU A 37 -6.21 -29.26 -26.22
CA GLU A 37 -5.65 -27.93 -26.30
C GLU A 37 -6.60 -26.89 -25.68
N GLN A 38 -6.29 -26.44 -24.47
CA GLN A 38 -6.63 -25.09 -24.07
C GLN A 38 -5.31 -24.38 -23.89
N ALA A 39 -4.77 -23.93 -25.02
CA ALA A 39 -3.89 -22.79 -25.08
C ALA A 39 -4.66 -21.57 -24.52
N ASN A 40 -4.83 -21.51 -23.20
CA ASN A 40 -4.95 -20.23 -22.55
C ASN A 40 -3.50 -19.78 -22.38
N SER A 41 -3.04 -18.89 -23.25
CA SER A 41 -1.98 -17.94 -22.89
C SER A 41 -2.53 -17.06 -21.76
N GLY A 42 -2.80 -17.67 -20.62
CA GLY A 42 -3.37 -17.03 -19.45
C GLY A 42 -2.25 -16.27 -18.81
N THR A 43 -2.15 -14.98 -19.13
CA THR A 43 -1.43 -14.01 -18.31
C THR A 43 -1.81 -14.29 -16.86
N ALA A 44 -0.85 -14.71 -16.05
CA ALA A 44 -1.09 -14.97 -14.65
C ALA A 44 -1.71 -13.69 -14.04
N PRO A 45 -2.77 -13.79 -13.23
CA PRO A 45 -3.45 -12.62 -12.70
C PRO A 45 -2.45 -11.75 -11.95
N SER A 46 -2.56 -10.44 -12.13
CA SER A 46 -1.72 -9.46 -11.46
C SER A 46 -1.84 -9.60 -9.94
N PRO A 47 -0.85 -9.12 -9.17
CA PRO A 47 -0.94 -9.09 -7.71
C PRO A 47 -2.14 -8.30 -7.18
N GLU A 48 -2.74 -7.40 -7.98
CA GLU A 48 -3.94 -6.63 -7.66
C GLU A 48 -5.20 -7.46 -7.83
N GLU A 49 -5.33 -8.13 -8.97
CA GLU A 49 -6.46 -9.02 -9.24
C GLU A 49 -6.54 -10.16 -8.23
N ARG A 50 -5.39 -10.75 -7.86
CA ARG A 50 -5.35 -11.80 -6.83
C ARG A 50 -5.84 -11.30 -5.48
N LEU A 51 -5.42 -10.09 -5.07
CA LEU A 51 -5.84 -9.52 -3.78
C LEU A 51 -7.34 -9.24 -3.78
N LYS A 52 -7.88 -8.74 -4.89
CA LYS A 52 -9.32 -8.53 -5.04
C LYS A 52 -10.10 -9.85 -4.95
N SER A 53 -9.64 -10.90 -5.63
CA SER A 53 -10.26 -12.23 -5.53
C SER A 53 -10.21 -12.81 -4.12
N ILE A 54 -9.12 -12.56 -3.36
CA ILE A 54 -9.02 -12.97 -1.96
C ILE A 54 -10.06 -12.25 -1.11
N ILE A 55 -10.21 -10.93 -1.27
CA ILE A 55 -11.22 -10.13 -0.55
C ILE A 55 -12.62 -10.67 -0.85
N GLU A 56 -12.98 -10.85 -2.12
CA GLU A 56 -14.29 -11.34 -2.55
C GLU A 56 -14.56 -12.76 -2.01
N GLY A 57 -13.53 -13.62 -1.99
CA GLY A 57 -13.62 -14.96 -1.41
C GLY A 57 -13.95 -14.93 0.08
N TYR A 58 -13.31 -14.06 0.86
CA TYR A 58 -13.64 -13.91 2.28
C TYR A 58 -15.01 -13.27 2.50
N GLU A 59 -15.39 -12.27 1.70
CA GLU A 59 -16.74 -11.68 1.75
C GLU A 59 -17.81 -12.75 1.50
N THR A 60 -17.64 -13.59 0.48
CA THR A 60 -18.57 -14.69 0.15
C THR A 60 -18.69 -15.70 1.30
N VAL A 61 -17.58 -16.00 2.01
CA VAL A 61 -17.63 -16.88 3.18
C VAL A 61 -18.39 -16.21 4.32
N LEU A 62 -18.18 -14.91 4.57
CA LEU A 62 -18.87 -14.18 5.64
C LEU A 62 -20.36 -13.97 5.36
N GLU A 63 -20.79 -13.89 4.10
CA GLU A 63 -22.21 -13.88 3.75
C GLU A 63 -22.91 -15.17 4.23
N ARG A 64 -22.20 -16.29 4.19
CA ARG A 64 -22.74 -17.61 4.58
C ARG A 64 -22.50 -17.91 6.07
N GLU A 65 -21.37 -17.48 6.59
CA GLU A 65 -20.90 -17.75 7.95
C GLU A 65 -20.44 -16.43 8.59
N PRO A 66 -21.38 -15.55 9.00
CA PRO A 66 -21.06 -14.21 9.48
C PRO A 66 -20.24 -14.18 10.77
N ASP A 67 -20.18 -15.29 11.50
CA ASP A 67 -19.37 -15.44 12.72
C ASP A 67 -18.09 -16.24 12.53
N ASN A 68 -17.72 -16.57 11.29
CA ASN A 68 -16.50 -17.31 11.01
C ASN A 68 -15.26 -16.44 11.33
N PRO A 69 -14.50 -16.76 12.40
CA PRO A 69 -13.39 -15.91 12.83
C PRO A 69 -12.25 -15.89 11.81
N THR A 70 -12.02 -17.02 11.12
CA THR A 70 -10.98 -17.11 10.10
C THR A 70 -11.28 -16.20 8.91
N ALA A 71 -12.54 -16.15 8.46
CA ALA A 71 -12.92 -15.28 7.36
C ALA A 71 -12.87 -13.78 7.75
N LYS A 72 -13.27 -13.43 8.99
CA LYS A 72 -13.12 -12.05 9.50
C LYS A 72 -11.66 -11.62 9.54
N GLN A 73 -10.78 -12.45 10.12
CA GLN A 73 -9.35 -12.16 10.20
C GLN A 73 -8.69 -12.10 8.81
N GLY A 74 -9.07 -12.99 7.90
CA GLY A 74 -8.59 -12.99 6.52
C GLY A 74 -9.01 -11.74 5.74
N LEU A 75 -10.28 -11.33 5.87
CA LEU A 75 -10.79 -10.11 5.26
C LEU A 75 -10.11 -8.87 5.84
N GLU A 76 -9.92 -8.80 7.16
CA GLU A 76 -9.18 -7.74 7.83
C GLU A 76 -7.77 -7.59 7.21
N GLU A 77 -6.99 -8.66 7.16
CA GLU A 77 -5.63 -8.62 6.62
C GLU A 77 -5.63 -8.22 5.13
N ALA A 78 -6.53 -8.80 4.33
CA ALA A 78 -6.62 -8.47 2.91
C ALA A 78 -6.96 -6.99 2.66
N LEU A 79 -7.87 -6.42 3.46
CA LEU A 79 -8.19 -4.99 3.42
C LEU A 79 -7.00 -4.13 3.83
N ARG A 80 -6.26 -4.51 4.89
CA ARG A 80 -5.05 -3.80 5.33
C ARG A 80 -3.98 -3.76 4.25
N VAL A 81 -3.73 -4.88 3.57
CA VAL A 81 -2.80 -4.95 2.44
C VAL A 81 -3.27 -4.04 1.29
N LEU A 82 -4.56 -4.01 0.99
CA LEU A 82 -5.13 -3.15 -0.05
C LEU A 82 -4.93 -1.67 0.30
N ILE A 83 -5.24 -1.27 1.53
CA ILE A 83 -5.06 0.11 2.02
C ILE A 83 -3.59 0.52 1.92
N ALA A 84 -2.67 -0.33 2.40
CA ALA A 84 -1.25 -0.04 2.35
C ALA A 84 -0.75 0.14 0.90
N ARG A 85 -1.25 -0.65 -0.05
CA ARG A 85 -0.92 -0.49 -1.47
C ARG A 85 -1.43 0.84 -2.03
N GLN A 86 -2.68 1.21 -1.73
CA GLN A 86 -3.27 2.46 -2.20
C GLN A 86 -2.53 3.68 -1.64
N ILE A 87 -2.16 3.66 -0.36
CA ILE A 87 -1.35 4.73 0.26
C ILE A 87 0.03 4.81 -0.40
N GLN A 88 0.69 3.68 -0.65
CA GLN A 88 1.99 3.66 -1.35
C GLN A 88 1.90 4.22 -2.78
N ALA A 89 0.76 4.01 -3.46
CA ALA A 89 0.47 4.58 -4.77
C ALA A 89 0.01 6.04 -4.71
N GLN A 90 0.08 6.70 -3.53
CA GLN A 90 -0.48 8.03 -3.26
C GLN A 90 -1.97 8.17 -3.60
N ASN A 91 -2.69 7.05 -3.71
CA ASN A 91 -4.11 6.98 -4.00
C ASN A 91 -4.91 7.04 -2.69
N LEU A 92 -4.91 8.20 -2.04
CA LEU A 92 -5.63 8.40 -0.78
C LEU A 92 -7.14 8.18 -0.93
N GLU A 93 -7.72 8.60 -2.05
CA GLU A 93 -9.14 8.38 -2.35
C GLU A 93 -9.47 6.90 -2.47
N GLY A 94 -8.63 6.12 -3.16
CA GLY A 94 -8.82 4.68 -3.30
C GLY A 94 -8.56 3.88 -2.01
N ALA A 95 -7.93 4.47 -1.00
CA ALA A 95 -7.70 3.86 0.30
C ALA A 95 -8.90 4.04 1.27
N ILE A 96 -9.76 5.03 1.04
CA ILE A 96 -10.91 5.33 1.92
C ILE A 96 -11.93 4.16 1.94
N PRO A 97 -12.47 3.66 0.81
CA PRO A 97 -13.51 2.63 0.85
C PRO A 97 -13.07 1.32 1.54
N PRO A 98 -11.84 0.79 1.29
CA PRO A 98 -11.35 -0.37 2.04
C PRO A 98 -11.19 -0.11 3.54
N LEU A 99 -10.79 1.11 3.92
CA LEU A 99 -10.64 1.49 5.33
C LEU A 99 -11.99 1.65 6.04
N GLU A 100 -13.03 2.11 5.34
CA GLU A 100 -14.41 2.12 5.86
C GLU A 100 -14.92 0.70 6.14
N LYS A 101 -14.71 -0.22 5.19
CA LYS A 101 -15.02 -1.65 5.40
C LYS A 101 -14.26 -2.22 6.60
N LEU A 102 -12.97 -1.91 6.70
CA LEU A 102 -12.12 -2.38 7.80
C LEU A 102 -12.61 -1.86 9.17
N ALA A 103 -12.98 -0.58 9.24
CA ALA A 103 -13.49 0.04 10.46
C ALA A 103 -14.87 -0.49 10.87
N ALA A 104 -15.69 -0.93 9.91
CA ALA A 104 -16.96 -1.60 10.16
C ALA A 104 -16.79 -3.07 10.58
N LEU A 105 -15.79 -3.75 10.03
CA LEU A 105 -15.48 -5.15 10.35
C LEU A 105 -14.94 -5.32 11.78
N VAL A 106 -14.13 -4.35 12.24
CA VAL A 106 -13.50 -4.37 13.57
C VAL A 106 -13.80 -3.05 14.31
N PRO A 107 -15.06 -2.84 14.75
CA PRO A 107 -15.49 -1.58 15.36
C PRO A 107 -14.79 -1.27 16.69
N ASP A 108 -14.34 -2.30 17.41
CA ASP A 108 -13.59 -2.15 18.66
C ASP A 108 -12.19 -1.56 18.46
N ASN A 109 -11.68 -1.53 17.23
CA ASN A 109 -10.38 -0.97 16.93
C ASN A 109 -10.48 0.53 16.60
N GLU A 110 -10.34 1.36 17.63
CA GLU A 110 -10.36 2.82 17.51
C GLU A 110 -9.29 3.37 16.55
N GLN A 111 -8.16 2.67 16.37
CA GLN A 111 -7.11 3.12 15.44
C GLN A 111 -7.64 3.20 14.01
N TYR A 112 -8.47 2.26 13.57
CA TYR A 112 -9.03 2.30 12.21
C TYR A 112 -9.97 3.48 12.01
N GLN A 113 -10.76 3.81 13.02
CA GLN A 113 -11.63 4.99 13.01
C GLN A 113 -10.79 6.28 12.94
N GLN A 114 -9.72 6.37 13.72
CA GLN A 114 -8.82 7.54 13.71
C GLN A 114 -8.11 7.71 12.36
N VAL A 115 -7.56 6.64 11.81
CA VAL A 115 -6.89 6.68 10.49
C VAL A 115 -7.90 7.08 9.40
N LEU A 116 -9.15 6.61 9.47
CA LEU A 116 -10.19 7.00 8.52
C LEU A 116 -10.50 8.49 8.57
N GLN A 117 -10.62 9.06 9.78
CA GLN A 117 -10.83 10.49 9.95
C GLN A 117 -9.65 11.31 9.39
N GLN A 118 -8.42 10.92 9.72
CA GLN A 118 -7.21 11.58 9.23
C GLN A 118 -7.14 11.54 7.70
N LEU A 119 -7.44 10.39 7.10
CA LEU A 119 -7.42 10.22 5.64
C LEU A 119 -8.47 11.09 4.95
N LYS A 120 -9.69 11.18 5.51
CA LYS A 120 -10.75 12.07 5.01
C LYS A 120 -10.37 13.54 5.15
N GLN A 121 -9.73 13.94 6.25
CA GLN A 121 -9.24 15.31 6.44
C GLN A 121 -8.13 15.66 5.45
N ALA A 122 -7.17 14.75 5.22
CA ALA A 122 -6.10 14.96 4.25
C ALA A 122 -6.64 15.12 2.82
N GLN A 123 -7.65 14.34 2.44
CA GLN A 123 -8.32 14.47 1.15
C GLN A 123 -9.02 15.84 1.01
N GLN A 124 -9.71 16.32 2.04
CA GLN A 124 -10.34 17.65 2.03
C GLN A 124 -9.30 18.76 1.90
N GLN A 125 -8.20 18.68 2.65
CA GLN A 125 -7.11 19.66 2.57
C GLN A 125 -6.50 19.71 1.17
N ALA A 126 -6.28 18.56 0.54
CA ALA A 126 -5.76 18.48 -0.83
C ALA A 126 -6.69 19.13 -1.86
N GLN A 127 -8.01 19.10 -1.65
CA GLN A 127 -8.99 19.76 -2.51
C GLN A 127 -9.13 21.26 -2.24
N THR A 128 -8.88 21.70 -1.00
CA THR A 128 -8.93 23.12 -0.62
C THR A 128 -7.66 23.90 -0.91
N ALA A 129 -6.57 23.22 -1.28
CA ALA A 129 -5.36 23.88 -1.73
C ALA A 129 -5.66 24.58 -3.07
N PRO A 130 -5.51 25.91 -3.18
CA PRO A 130 -5.63 26.57 -4.47
C PRO A 130 -4.61 25.92 -5.41
N SER A 131 -5.04 25.55 -6.62
CA SER A 131 -4.10 25.20 -7.68
C SER A 131 -3.00 26.26 -7.70
N PRO A 132 -1.70 25.91 -7.69
CA PRO A 132 -0.68 26.90 -7.90
C PRO A 132 -0.96 27.50 -9.26
N THR A 133 -1.49 28.72 -9.25
CA THR A 133 -1.74 29.53 -10.43
C THR A 133 -0.46 29.47 -11.23
N GLN A 134 -0.55 28.77 -12.36
CA GLN A 134 0.33 28.95 -13.51
C GLN A 134 0.60 30.45 -13.59
N PRO A 135 1.87 30.92 -13.59
CA PRO A 135 2.18 32.33 -13.47
C PRO A 135 1.37 33.07 -14.52
N GLU A 136 0.31 33.75 -14.08
CA GLU A 136 -0.47 34.58 -14.95
C GLU A 136 0.51 35.65 -15.40
N ALA A 137 0.83 35.58 -16.68
CA ALA A 137 1.64 36.56 -17.36
C ALA A 137 0.90 37.90 -17.27
N VAL A 138 1.09 38.61 -16.17
CA VAL A 138 0.87 40.05 -16.07
C VAL A 138 2.25 40.67 -16.00
N ALA A 139 2.86 40.80 -17.16
CA ALA A 139 3.88 41.81 -17.39
C ALA A 139 3.24 42.88 -18.28
N PRO A 140 3.68 44.15 -18.23
CA PRO A 140 4.30 44.91 -17.14
C PRO A 140 3.53 46.22 -16.90
N GLU A 141 3.52 46.84 -15.72
CA GLU A 141 3.40 48.31 -15.61
C GLU A 141 3.55 48.78 -14.15
N SER A 142 4.70 49.42 -13.92
CA SER A 142 4.88 50.69 -13.18
C SER A 142 4.75 50.73 -11.64
N GLU A 143 5.76 51.41 -11.06
CA GLU A 143 5.91 51.92 -9.68
C GLU A 143 6.15 50.87 -8.56
N GLU A 144 7.21 50.91 -7.75
CA GLU A 144 8.24 51.92 -7.46
C GLU A 144 9.42 51.18 -6.78
N PRO A 145 10.70 51.45 -7.10
CA PRO A 145 11.81 50.77 -6.46
C PRO A 145 11.90 51.18 -4.98
N LEU A 146 11.85 50.21 -4.07
CA LEU A 146 12.07 50.45 -2.64
C LEU A 146 13.43 51.14 -2.44
N PRO A 147 13.54 52.17 -1.58
CA PRO A 147 14.79 52.86 -1.38
C PRO A 147 15.80 51.89 -0.79
N LEU A 148 16.86 51.63 -1.55
CA LEU A 148 18.08 50.97 -1.08
C LEU A 148 18.68 51.90 -0.02
N ILE A 149 18.50 51.56 1.25
CA ILE A 149 19.15 52.26 2.35
C ILE A 149 20.64 51.90 2.25
N ILE A 150 21.41 52.79 1.63
CA ILE A 150 22.87 52.72 1.61
C ILE A 150 23.33 53.26 2.98
N PRO A 151 23.93 52.46 3.88
CA PRO A 151 24.79 53.05 4.89
C PRO A 151 26.03 53.55 4.15
N GLU A 152 26.03 54.87 3.98
CA GLU A 152 27.15 55.70 3.60
C GLU A 152 28.46 55.21 4.23
N ALA A 153 29.49 55.12 3.40
CA ALA A 153 30.84 54.81 3.81
C ALA A 153 31.27 55.74 4.96
N GLN A 154 31.72 55.16 6.06
CA GLN A 154 32.65 55.82 6.98
C GLN A 154 34.00 55.13 6.77
N GLU A 155 34.64 55.56 5.69
CA GLU A 155 36.08 55.50 5.50
C GLU A 155 36.72 56.33 6.62
N GLU A 156 37.38 55.70 7.61
CA GLU A 156 38.54 56.34 8.22
C GLU A 156 39.45 55.33 8.95
N SER A 157 40.63 55.15 8.36
CA SER A 157 41.93 55.06 9.05
C SER A 157 42.27 53.83 9.88
N ASN A 158 42.92 52.90 9.20
CA ASN A 158 43.99 52.05 9.71
C ASN A 158 45.17 52.90 10.23
N PRO A 159 45.77 52.56 11.38
CA PRO A 159 47.20 52.75 11.55
C PRO A 159 47.93 51.43 11.84
N LEU A 160 49.00 51.26 11.06
CA LEU A 160 50.19 50.39 11.19
C LEU A 160 50.41 49.62 12.50
#